data_AF-A0A127SX65-F1
#
_entry.id   AF-A0A127SX65-F1
#
_cell.length_a   1.000
_cell.length_b   1.000
_cell.length_c   1.000
_cell.angle_alpha   90.00
_cell.angle_beta   90.00
_cell.angle_gamma   90.00
#
_symmetry.space_group_name_H-M   'P 1'
#
loop_
_entity.id
_entity.type
_entity.pdbx_description
1 polymer ?
#
loop_
_entity_poly.entity_id
_entity_poly.type
_entity_poly.pdbx_seq_one_letter_code
_entity_poly.pdbx_strand_id
1 'polypeptide(L)'
;MESDLAIFASQMHNIKVRYHIVGKQEELQEIYDLYQTFIQKERPAMEEDEADDWEGNIILALGVDYGTCNLCGNIKKCELSEGFLYIEAEELALITDFRVLL
;
A
#
# COMPACT_ATOMS: atom_id res chain seq x y z
N MET A 1 20.67 21.87 -9.69
CA MET A 1 19.33 21.55 -10.21
C MET A 1 19.31 20.23 -10.99
N GLU A 2 20.03 20.07 -12.11
CA GLU A 2 20.18 18.72 -12.74
C GLU A 2 20.91 17.72 -11.84
N SER A 3 21.89 18.19 -11.06
CA SER A 3 22.62 17.36 -10.09
C SER A 3 21.74 16.74 -9.02
N ASP A 4 20.75 17.49 -8.54
CA ASP A 4 20.02 17.14 -7.31
C ASP A 4 18.90 16.14 -7.62
N LEU A 5 18.25 16.29 -8.78
CA LEU A 5 17.32 15.30 -9.33
C LEU A 5 18.01 13.97 -9.67
N ALA A 6 19.20 14.01 -10.26
CA ALA A 6 19.97 12.80 -10.54
C ALA A 6 20.43 12.11 -9.26
N ILE A 7 20.83 12.87 -8.24
CA ILE A 7 21.17 12.33 -6.92
C ILE A 7 19.93 11.69 -6.27
N PHE A 8 18.79 12.37 -6.28
CA PHE A 8 17.53 11.85 -5.73
C PHE A 8 17.11 10.54 -6.43
N ALA A 9 17.08 10.54 -7.76
CA ALA A 9 16.75 9.34 -8.53
C ALA A 9 17.72 8.18 -8.28
N SER A 10 19.01 8.46 -8.06
CA SER A 10 20.01 7.42 -7.73
C SER A 10 19.83 6.78 -6.36
N GLN A 11 19.07 7.43 -5.47
CA GLN A 11 18.76 6.93 -4.12
C GLN A 11 17.42 6.20 -4.06
N MET A 12 16.57 6.35 -5.07
CA MET A 12 15.29 5.63 -5.15
C MET A 12 15.52 4.16 -5.42
N HIS A 13 15.04 3.31 -4.51
CA HIS A 13 15.10 1.87 -4.62
C HIS A 13 13.93 1.25 -3.88
N ASN A 14 13.52 0.05 -4.30
CA ASN A 14 12.49 -0.68 -3.59
C ASN A 14 13.08 -1.22 -2.27
N ILE A 15 12.39 -0.96 -1.17
CA ILE A 15 12.63 -1.57 0.13
C ILE A 15 11.52 -2.55 0.45
N LYS A 16 11.85 -3.62 1.17
CA LYS A 16 10.85 -4.55 1.68
C LYS A 16 10.46 -4.14 3.08
N VAL A 17 9.17 -3.95 3.30
CA VAL A 17 8.62 -3.59 4.60
C VAL A 17 7.58 -4.61 5.03
N ARG A 18 7.53 -4.85 6.34
CA ARG A 18 6.58 -5.76 6.95
C ARG A 18 5.81 -5.00 8.01
N TYR A 19 4.49 -4.99 7.85
CA TYR A 19 3.57 -4.38 8.79
C TYR A 19 2.92 -5.45 9.64
N HIS A 20 2.82 -5.13 10.93
CA HIS A 20 2.07 -5.92 11.88
C HIS A 20 0.95 -5.04 12.48
N ILE A 21 -0.23 -5.02 11.84
CA ILE A 21 -1.36 -4.15 12.19
C ILE A 21 -2.25 -4.84 13.22
N VAL A 22 -2.44 -4.22 14.38
CA VAL A 22 -3.33 -4.69 15.44
C VAL A 22 -4.56 -3.79 15.49
N GLY A 23 -5.75 -4.37 15.47
CA GLY A 23 -7.00 -3.60 15.38
C GLY A 23 -8.23 -4.43 15.69
N LYS A 24 -9.42 -3.86 15.46
CA LYS A 24 -10.66 -4.62 15.60
C LYS A 24 -10.79 -5.62 14.45
N GLN A 25 -11.26 -6.83 14.74
CA GLN A 25 -11.39 -7.88 13.73
C GLN A 25 -12.21 -7.45 12.51
N GLU A 26 -13.29 -6.69 12.72
CA GLU A 26 -14.17 -6.20 11.66
C GLU A 26 -13.44 -5.24 10.70
N GLU A 27 -12.66 -4.30 11.26
CA GLU A 27 -11.86 -3.33 10.48
C GLU A 27 -10.74 -4.03 9.70
N LEU A 28 -10.07 -5.00 10.34
CA LEU A 28 -9.01 -5.79 9.69
C LEU A 28 -9.57 -6.70 8.58
N GLN A 29 -10.77 -7.25 8.78
CA GLN A 29 -11.46 -8.06 7.79
C GLN A 29 -11.84 -7.22 6.56
N GLU A 30 -12.34 -6.00 6.76
CA GLU A 30 -12.69 -5.09 5.66
C GLU A 30 -11.47 -4.78 4.78
N ILE A 31 -10.32 -4.46 5.39
CA ILE A 31 -9.06 -4.23 4.67
C ILE A 31 -8.63 -5.47 3.88
N TYR A 32 -8.69 -6.65 4.53
CA TYR A 32 -8.30 -7.91 3.90
C TYR A 32 -9.20 -8.27 2.73
N ASP A 33 -10.52 -8.12 2.88
CA ASP A 33 -11.50 -8.42 1.85
C ASP A 33 -11.32 -7.50 0.63
N LEU A 34 -11.09 -6.20 0.86
CA LEU A 34 -10.75 -5.26 -0.21
C LEU A 34 -9.51 -5.72 -0.96
N TYR A 35 -8.41 -6.00 -0.26
CA TYR A 35 -7.19 -6.54 -0.88
C TYR A 35 -7.47 -7.79 -1.74
N GLN A 36 -8.27 -8.74 -1.24
CA GLN A 36 -8.63 -9.93 -2.00
C GLN A 36 -9.39 -9.60 -3.27
N THR A 37 -10.37 -8.68 -3.23
CA THR A 37 -11.14 -8.31 -4.43
C THR A 37 -10.26 -7.72 -5.53
N PHE A 38 -9.24 -6.94 -5.20
CA PHE A 38 -8.29 -6.39 -6.18
C PHE A 38 -7.36 -7.47 -6.73
N ILE A 39 -6.74 -8.29 -5.88
CA ILE A 39 -5.83 -9.37 -6.33
C ILE A 39 -6.54 -10.45 -7.15
N GLN A 40 -7.80 -10.74 -6.82
CA GLN A 40 -8.63 -11.66 -7.59
C GLN A 40 -9.23 -11.01 -8.84
N LYS A 41 -8.98 -9.71 -9.06
CA LYS A 41 -9.49 -8.89 -10.17
C LYS A 41 -11.01 -8.86 -10.25
N GLU A 42 -11.69 -9.07 -9.11
CA GLU A 42 -13.14 -8.88 -8.97
C GLU A 42 -13.49 -7.39 -8.95
N ARG A 43 -12.51 -6.56 -8.60
CA ARG A 43 -12.57 -5.10 -8.64
C ARG A 43 -11.37 -4.56 -9.44
N PRO A 44 -11.56 -3.61 -10.37
CA PRO A 44 -10.44 -2.96 -11.07
C PRO A 44 -9.67 -2.05 -10.11
N ALA A 45 -8.41 -1.75 -10.42
CA ALA A 45 -7.64 -0.71 -9.74
C ALA A 45 -8.40 0.62 -9.69
N MET A 46 -8.16 1.40 -8.63
CA MET A 46 -8.89 2.63 -8.36
C MET A 46 -8.43 3.80 -9.24
N GLU A 47 -7.19 3.75 -9.74
CA GLU A 47 -6.64 4.69 -10.71
C GLU A 47 -6.20 3.97 -12.00
N GLU A 48 -6.18 4.71 -13.10
CA GLU A 48 -5.71 4.20 -14.40
C GLU A 48 -4.21 3.91 -14.34
N ASP A 49 -3.76 2.83 -14.99
CA ASP A 49 -2.37 2.36 -15.06
C ASP A 49 -1.74 1.86 -13.73
N GLU A 50 -2.50 1.84 -12.63
CA GLU A 50 -2.01 1.29 -11.36
C GLU A 50 -2.16 -0.24 -11.26
N ALA A 51 -1.29 -0.84 -10.45
CA ALA A 51 -1.29 -2.29 -10.25
C ALA A 51 -2.42 -2.74 -9.32
N ASP A 52 -2.94 -3.96 -9.52
CA ASP A 52 -3.96 -4.56 -8.64
C ASP A 52 -3.47 -4.66 -7.18
N ASP A 53 -2.16 -4.90 -7.00
CA ASP A 53 -1.50 -5.02 -5.70
C ASP A 53 -1.05 -3.68 -5.10
N TRP A 54 -1.36 -2.57 -5.74
CA TRP A 54 -1.06 -1.24 -5.22
C TRP A 54 -1.88 -0.92 -3.96
N GLU A 55 -1.21 -0.40 -2.93
CA GLU A 55 -1.85 -0.05 -1.66
C GLU A 55 -2.96 1.01 -1.80
N GLY A 56 -2.80 1.92 -2.76
CA GLY A 56 -3.75 3.00 -3.06
C GLY A 56 -5.17 2.50 -3.31
N ASN A 57 -5.29 1.30 -3.87
CA ASN A 57 -6.57 0.65 -4.12
C ASN A 57 -7.39 0.46 -2.83
N ILE A 58 -6.75 0.04 -1.75
CA ILE A 58 -7.42 -0.19 -0.46
C ILE A 58 -7.82 1.14 0.17
N ILE A 59 -6.91 2.11 0.18
CA ILE A 59 -7.07 3.41 0.84
C ILE A 59 -8.21 4.20 0.20
N LEU A 60 -8.20 4.28 -1.13
CA LEU A 60 -9.25 4.94 -1.90
C LEU A 60 -10.59 4.21 -1.73
N ALA A 61 -10.59 2.88 -1.66
CA ALA A 61 -11.82 2.11 -1.43
C ALA A 61 -12.42 2.33 -0.03
N LEU A 62 -11.59 2.60 0.98
CA LEU A 62 -12.01 3.00 2.32
C LEU A 62 -12.47 4.48 2.40
N GLY A 63 -12.34 5.23 1.30
CA GLY A 63 -12.71 6.65 1.25
C GLY A 63 -11.75 7.57 2.01
N VAL A 64 -10.52 7.11 2.26
CA VAL A 64 -9.48 7.90 2.92
C VAL A 64 -8.80 8.80 1.89
N ASP A 65 -8.80 10.11 2.16
CA ASP A 65 -8.01 11.07 1.39
C ASP A 65 -6.55 11.04 1.86
N TYR A 66 -5.63 10.68 0.97
CA TYR A 66 -4.19 10.70 1.24
C TYR A 66 -3.52 12.00 0.78
N GLY A 67 -4.28 12.99 0.29
CA GLY A 67 -3.80 14.31 -0.09
C GLY A 67 -2.77 14.28 -1.22
N THR A 68 -1.61 14.93 -1.02
CA THR A 68 -0.51 14.97 -1.99
C THR A 68 0.56 13.91 -1.73
N CYS A 69 0.27 12.89 -0.92
CA CYS A 69 1.22 11.81 -0.65
C CYS A 69 1.36 10.94 -1.91
N ASN A 70 2.59 10.81 -2.42
CA ASN A 70 2.89 9.85 -3.47
C ASN A 70 2.97 8.46 -2.83
N LEU A 71 1.92 7.66 -2.97
CA LEU A 71 1.91 6.27 -2.49
C LEU A 71 2.38 5.35 -3.62
N CYS A 72 3.53 4.70 -3.45
CA CYS A 72 4.08 3.77 -4.42
C CYS A 72 4.51 2.48 -3.70
N GLY A 73 3.58 1.87 -2.97
CA GLY A 73 3.73 0.58 -2.33
C GLY A 73 2.93 -0.52 -3.02
N ASN A 74 3.58 -1.65 -3.32
CA ASN A 74 2.90 -2.84 -3.84
C ASN A 74 2.90 -3.95 -2.79
N ILE A 75 1.72 -4.40 -2.40
CA ILE A 75 1.51 -5.46 -1.42
C ILE A 75 1.88 -6.80 -2.05
N LYS A 76 2.84 -7.50 -1.46
CA LYS A 76 3.30 -8.83 -1.91
C LYS A 76 2.66 -9.96 -1.13
N LYS A 77 2.23 -9.69 0.11
CA LYS A 77 1.54 -10.65 0.97
C LYS A 77 0.61 -9.91 1.91
N CYS A 78 -0.60 -10.44 2.09
CA CYS A 78 -1.56 -9.97 3.08
C CYS A 78 -2.20 -11.19 3.75
N GLU A 79 -2.07 -11.32 5.07
CA GLU A 79 -2.61 -12.44 5.85
C GLU A 79 -3.36 -11.93 7.07
N LEU A 80 -4.62 -12.35 7.19
CA LEU A 80 -5.48 -12.02 8.32
C LEU A 80 -5.43 -13.12 9.39
N SER A 81 -5.39 -12.70 10.65
CA SER A 81 -5.50 -13.54 11.84
C SER A 81 -6.35 -12.82 12.90
N GLU A 82 -6.71 -13.51 13.99
CA GLU A 82 -7.54 -12.91 15.04
C GLU A 82 -6.85 -11.67 15.67
N GLY A 83 -7.48 -10.51 15.52
CA GLY A 83 -6.99 -9.22 16.01
C GLY A 83 -5.75 -8.69 15.29
N PHE A 84 -5.35 -9.30 14.17
CA PHE A 84 -4.07 -9.03 13.54
C PHE A 84 -4.09 -9.16 12.00
N LEU A 85 -3.51 -8.17 11.29
CA LEU A 85 -3.27 -8.22 9.85
C LEU A 85 -1.77 -8.06 9.53
N TYR A 86 -1.19 -9.06 8.86
CA TYR A 86 0.18 -9.05 8.36
C TYR A 86 0.20 -8.56 6.92
N ILE A 87 1.07 -7.60 6.62
CA ILE A 87 1.33 -7.15 5.25
C ILE A 87 2.84 -7.18 4.99
N GLU A 88 3.25 -7.78 3.87
CA GLU A 88 4.57 -7.58 3.29
C GLU A 88 4.41 -6.76 2.01
N ALA A 89 5.14 -5.65 1.90
CA ALA A 89 5.09 -4.75 0.75
C ALA A 89 6.48 -4.43 0.21
N GLU A 90 6.54 -4.10 -1.07
CA GLU A 90 7.67 -3.43 -1.68
C GLU A 90 7.33 -1.95 -1.84
N GLU A 91 8.13 -1.09 -1.22
CA GLU A 91 7.94 0.35 -1.19
C GLU A 91 9.08 1.06 -1.89
N LEU A 92 8.77 2.11 -2.63
CA LEU A 92 9.80 2.97 -3.18
C LEU A 92 10.34 3.89 -2.07
N ALA A 93 11.59 3.65 -1.65
CA ALA A 93 12.22 4.39 -0.58
C ALA A 93 12.18 5.91 -0.85
N LEU A 94 11.91 6.70 0.21
CA LEU A 94 11.76 8.16 0.20
C LEU A 94 10.47 8.70 -0.45
N ILE A 95 9.59 7.82 -0.94
CA ILE A 95 8.31 8.18 -1.56
C ILE A 95 7.14 7.63 -0.73
N THR A 96 7.20 6.34 -0.40
CA THR A 96 6.10 5.66 0.32
C THR A 96 6.33 5.63 1.84
N ASP A 97 5.24 5.76 2.61
CA ASP A 97 5.21 5.48 4.05
C ASP A 97 3.83 4.93 4.45
N PHE A 98 3.66 3.60 4.46
CA PHE A 98 2.38 2.96 4.85
C PHE A 98 2.00 3.24 6.31
N ARG A 99 2.90 3.78 7.17
CA ARG A 99 2.52 4.17 8.54
C ARG A 99 1.49 5.29 8.56
N VAL A 100 1.31 6.02 7.47
CA VAL A 100 0.27 7.05 7.34
C VAL A 100 -1.12 6.42 7.19
N LEU A 101 -1.19 5.14 6.83
CA LEU A 101 -2.42 4.41 6.53
C LEU A 101 -2.98 3.63 7.71
N LEU A 102 -2.24 3.54 8.83
CA LEU A 102 -2.44 2.60 9.92
C LEU A 102 -2.44 3.28 11.30
#